data_AF-A0A7L3PUM4-F1
#
_entry.id   AF-A0A7L3PUM4-F1
#
_cell.length_a   1.000
_cell.length_b   1.000
_cell.length_c   1.000
_cell.angle_alpha   90.00
_cell.angle_beta   90.00
_cell.angle_gamma   90.00
#
_symmetry.space_group_name_H-M   'P 1'
#
loop_
_entity.id
_entity.type
_entity.pdbx_description
1 polymer ?
#
loop_
_entity_poly.entity_id
_entity_poly.type
_entity_poly.pdbx_seq_one_letter_code
_entity_poly.pdbx_strand_id
1 'polypeptide(L)'
;VDLDTAKKELEEFIPHVRNISDSSIRKMAGRDLARFKEFKKQGIAIKFGRFTKKENEQLQKNIKEFLSITGIDSAEKLFFTWRYPGEKETISRLKVEHQFCAKISEGIPRPWRLIYYRARKIFDPNNYKGRYTKEEKEKLKKYHALHGNNWKKISELMSRSNLSVAMKFSEIKSPINYGPWSREEIQKLKLAVKEVMKRRLEMEDGSSPSSLGEPNGDLLLKREQLCQQLPWTEIETKVGSRYWRQCKQKW
;
A
#
# COMPACT_ATOMS: atom_id res chain seq x y z
N VAL A 1 23.43 12.35 5.11
CA VAL A 1 22.43 13.22 5.77
C VAL A 1 22.05 12.55 7.08
N ASP A 2 22.16 13.27 8.18
CA ASP A 2 21.64 12.81 9.47
C ASP A 2 20.14 12.51 9.37
N LEU A 3 19.63 11.58 10.18
CA LEU A 3 18.24 11.13 10.10
C LEU A 3 17.25 12.25 10.43
N ASP A 4 17.55 13.08 11.42
CA ASP A 4 16.66 14.16 11.84
C ASP A 4 16.62 15.26 10.78
N THR A 5 17.79 15.62 10.25
CA THR A 5 17.89 16.51 9.08
C THR A 5 17.10 15.96 7.89
N ALA A 6 17.19 14.66 7.61
CA ALA A 6 16.44 14.04 6.52
C ALA A 6 14.92 14.09 6.75
N LYS A 7 14.44 13.92 7.99
CA LYS A 7 13.02 14.07 8.33
C LYS A 7 12.57 15.51 8.10
N LYS A 8 13.30 16.48 8.65
CA LYS A 8 12.99 17.92 8.53
C LYS A 8 12.93 18.38 7.07
N GLU A 9 13.88 17.97 6.24
CA GLU A 9 13.87 18.36 4.83
C GLU A 9 12.74 17.67 4.03
N LEU A 10 12.39 16.41 4.36
CA LEU A 10 11.32 15.70 3.67
C LEU A 10 9.92 16.16 4.09
N GLU A 11 9.75 16.73 5.28
CA GLU A 11 8.48 17.27 5.77
C GLU A 11 7.88 18.33 4.84
N GLU A 12 8.72 19.06 4.13
CA GLU A 12 8.27 20.03 3.13
C GLU A 12 7.52 19.37 1.95
N PHE A 13 7.84 18.12 1.62
CA PHE A 13 7.37 17.45 0.41
C PHE A 13 6.42 16.29 0.68
N ILE A 14 6.54 15.67 1.85
CA ILE A 14 5.93 14.38 2.16
C ILE A 14 5.03 14.56 3.39
N PRO A 15 3.71 14.33 3.26
CA PRO A 15 2.81 14.36 4.41
C PRO A 15 3.16 13.27 5.44
N HIS A 16 3.05 13.60 6.73
CA HIS A 16 3.22 12.66 7.85
C HIS A 16 4.55 11.89 7.83
N VAL A 17 5.65 12.53 7.42
CA VAL A 17 7.01 11.94 7.37
C VAL A 17 7.43 11.27 8.67
N ARG A 18 7.06 11.85 9.83
CA ARG A 18 7.42 11.29 11.14
C ARG A 18 6.82 9.92 11.43
N ASN A 19 5.74 9.55 10.74
CA ASN A 19 5.10 8.24 10.89
C ASN A 19 5.74 7.16 10.00
N ILE A 20 6.70 7.53 9.15
CA ILE A 20 7.40 6.62 8.24
C ILE A 20 8.61 6.03 8.95
N SER A 21 8.88 4.74 8.73
CA SER A 21 10.05 4.08 9.32
C SER A 21 11.38 4.72 8.90
N ASP A 22 12.33 4.78 9.83
CA ASP A 22 13.64 5.43 9.61
C ASP A 22 14.39 4.87 8.39
N SER A 23 14.33 3.55 8.19
CA SER A 23 14.90 2.91 6.99
C SER A 23 14.28 3.45 5.70
N SER A 24 12.98 3.72 5.71
CA SER A 24 12.26 4.27 4.56
C SER A 24 12.59 5.73 4.34
N ILE A 25 12.73 6.52 5.41
CA ILE A 25 13.20 7.92 5.36
C ILE A 25 14.59 8.01 4.77
N ARG A 26 15.57 7.23 5.27
CA ARG A 26 16.94 7.23 4.73
C ARG A 26 16.97 6.90 3.24
N LYS A 27 16.20 5.88 2.82
CA LYS A 27 16.10 5.48 1.41
C LYS A 27 15.38 6.52 0.53
N MET A 28 14.41 7.24 1.08
CA MET A 28 13.71 8.31 0.39
C MET A 28 14.64 9.52 0.25
N ALA A 29 15.23 9.98 1.35
CA ALA A 29 16.17 11.10 1.35
C ALA A 29 17.32 10.89 0.35
N GLY A 30 17.94 9.72 0.36
CA GLY A 30 19.05 9.41 -0.54
C GLY A 30 18.69 9.30 -2.02
N ARG A 31 17.40 9.19 -2.40
CA ARG A 31 16.97 8.96 -3.79
C ARG A 31 16.10 10.10 -4.34
N ASP A 32 15.23 10.64 -3.51
CA ASP A 32 14.18 11.59 -3.87
C ASP A 32 14.48 13.05 -3.48
N LEU A 33 15.28 13.30 -2.44
CA LEU A 33 15.37 14.64 -1.88
C LEU A 33 15.94 15.67 -2.86
N ALA A 34 17.00 15.31 -3.57
CA ALA A 34 17.61 16.19 -4.57
C ALA A 34 16.63 16.55 -5.70
N ARG A 35 15.91 15.56 -6.25
CA ARG A 35 14.89 15.81 -7.29
C ARG A 35 13.70 16.60 -6.76
N PHE A 36 13.32 16.43 -5.49
CA PHE A 36 12.21 17.20 -4.91
C PHE A 36 12.56 18.67 -4.78
N LYS A 37 13.78 18.98 -4.31
CA LYS A 37 14.30 20.34 -4.29
C LYS A 37 14.33 20.94 -5.70
N GLU A 38 14.70 20.16 -6.71
CA GLU A 38 14.69 20.60 -8.11
C GLU A 38 13.28 20.88 -8.65
N PHE A 39 12.33 19.98 -8.41
CA PHE A 39 10.93 20.22 -8.76
C PHE A 39 10.38 21.48 -8.09
N LYS A 40 10.72 21.72 -6.82
CA LYS A 40 10.33 22.93 -6.10
C LYS A 40 10.87 24.19 -6.76
N LYS A 41 12.14 24.22 -7.17
CA LYS A 41 12.74 25.35 -7.91
C LYS A 41 12.00 25.64 -9.21
N GLN A 42 11.49 24.60 -9.86
CA GLN A 42 10.69 24.70 -11.08
C GLN A 42 9.20 25.00 -10.82
N GLY A 43 8.78 25.21 -9.57
CA GLY A 43 7.38 25.43 -9.20
C GLY A 43 6.50 24.17 -9.30
N ILE A 44 7.10 22.98 -9.35
CA ILE A 44 6.40 21.70 -9.47
C ILE A 44 6.25 21.06 -8.09
N ALA A 45 4.99 20.90 -7.66
CA ALA A 45 4.67 20.19 -6.42
C ALA A 45 4.79 18.66 -6.58
N ILE A 46 5.18 17.99 -5.49
CA ILE A 46 5.21 16.52 -5.42
C ILE A 46 3.79 15.96 -5.34
N LYS A 47 3.49 14.97 -6.19
CA LYS A 47 2.13 14.46 -6.40
C LYS A 47 1.89 13.11 -5.75
N PHE A 48 0.69 12.93 -5.19
CA PHE A 48 0.21 11.68 -4.62
C PHE A 48 -1.06 11.19 -5.36
N GLY A 49 -1.52 9.98 -5.06
CA GLY A 49 -2.72 9.42 -5.70
C GLY A 49 -2.51 8.87 -7.12
N ARG A 50 -3.47 9.13 -8.02
CA ARG A 50 -3.55 8.48 -9.34
C ARG A 50 -2.49 9.03 -10.29
N PHE A 51 -1.80 8.13 -10.98
CA PHE A 51 -0.85 8.49 -12.04
C PHE A 51 -1.59 8.97 -13.30
N THR A 52 -1.17 10.11 -13.82
CA THR A 52 -1.63 10.68 -15.09
C THR A 52 -1.11 9.88 -16.29
N LYS A 53 -1.69 10.12 -17.47
CA LYS A 53 -1.21 9.52 -18.73
C LYS A 53 0.25 9.89 -19.01
N LYS A 54 0.58 11.18 -18.90
CA LYS A 54 1.94 11.72 -19.08
C LYS A 54 2.96 11.06 -18.15
N GLU A 55 2.64 10.89 -16.87
CA GLU A 55 3.53 10.20 -15.93
C GLU A 55 3.74 8.72 -16.28
N ASN A 56 2.72 8.05 -16.80
CA ASN A 56 2.85 6.65 -17.24
C ASN A 56 3.69 6.54 -18.52
N GLU A 57 3.52 7.47 -19.47
CA GLU A 57 4.32 7.54 -20.70
C GLU A 57 5.79 7.80 -20.37
N GLN A 58 6.07 8.77 -19.48
CA GLN A 58 7.44 9.04 -19.00
C GLN A 58 8.05 7.83 -18.30
N LEU A 59 7.29 7.15 -17.43
CA LEU A 59 7.75 5.94 -16.76
C LEU A 59 8.10 4.82 -17.74
N GLN A 60 7.28 4.62 -18.77
CA GLN A 60 7.56 3.64 -19.83
C GLN A 60 8.82 4.01 -20.60
N LYS A 61 9.01 5.30 -20.93
CA LYS A 61 10.23 5.80 -21.58
C LYS A 61 11.47 5.51 -20.74
N ASN A 62 11.46 5.90 -19.46
CA ASN A 62 12.59 5.69 -18.55
C ASN A 62 12.97 4.20 -18.42
N ILE A 63 11.98 3.31 -18.42
CA ILE A 63 12.21 1.86 -18.36
C ILE A 63 12.79 1.33 -19.66
N LYS A 64 12.28 1.77 -20.82
CA LYS A 64 12.86 1.38 -22.13
C LYS A 64 14.33 1.81 -22.23
N GLU A 65 14.66 3.03 -21.82
CA GLU A 65 16.05 3.51 -21.79
C GLU A 65 16.90 2.66 -20.84
N PHE A 66 16.40 2.36 -19.64
CA PHE A 66 17.12 1.52 -18.68
C PHE A 66 17.41 0.11 -19.24
N LEU A 67 16.43 -0.52 -19.89
CA LEU A 67 16.61 -1.82 -20.53
C LEU A 67 17.65 -1.73 -21.67
N SER A 68 17.59 -0.68 -22.49
CA SER A 68 18.54 -0.45 -23.58
C SER A 68 19.98 -0.32 -23.10
N ILE A 69 20.21 0.37 -21.98
CA ILE A 69 21.57 0.62 -21.45
C ILE A 69 22.11 -0.63 -20.74
N THR A 70 21.24 -1.40 -20.08
CA THR A 70 21.65 -2.56 -19.28
C THR A 70 21.66 -3.88 -20.05
N GLY A 71 21.03 -3.94 -21.22
CA GLY A 71 20.85 -5.18 -21.98
C GLY A 71 19.91 -6.19 -21.33
N ILE A 72 19.13 -5.81 -20.31
CA ILE A 72 18.14 -6.71 -19.70
C ILE A 72 17.01 -6.96 -20.69
N ASP A 73 16.73 -8.22 -21.00
CA ASP A 73 15.80 -8.62 -22.07
C ASP A 73 14.38 -8.05 -21.93
N SER A 74 13.87 -7.93 -20.70
CA SER A 74 12.48 -7.53 -20.49
C SER A 74 12.25 -6.78 -19.18
N ALA A 75 11.21 -5.93 -19.19
CA ALA A 75 10.72 -5.29 -17.98
C ALA A 75 10.21 -6.33 -16.95
N GLU A 76 9.73 -7.49 -17.40
CA GLU A 76 9.33 -8.56 -16.48
C GLU A 76 10.54 -9.04 -15.66
N LYS A 77 11.65 -9.40 -16.32
CA LYS A 77 12.88 -9.80 -15.62
C LYS A 77 13.35 -8.68 -14.68
N LEU A 78 13.30 -7.44 -15.14
CA LEU A 78 13.68 -6.27 -14.35
C LEU A 78 12.86 -6.14 -13.05
N PHE A 79 11.54 -6.35 -13.08
CA PHE A 79 10.68 -6.13 -11.92
C PHE A 79 10.38 -7.40 -11.10
N PHE A 80 10.48 -8.57 -11.70
CA PHE A 80 10.08 -9.88 -11.18
C PHE A 80 11.26 -10.86 -11.12
N THR A 81 12.44 -10.37 -10.72
CA THR A 81 13.70 -11.15 -10.69
C THR A 81 13.64 -12.48 -9.95
N TRP A 82 12.73 -12.64 -8.98
CA TRP A 82 12.55 -13.93 -8.29
C TRP A 82 11.98 -15.04 -9.18
N ARG A 83 11.37 -14.69 -10.32
CA ARG A 83 10.94 -15.66 -11.36
C ARG A 83 12.13 -16.16 -12.19
N TYR A 84 13.28 -15.48 -12.10
CA TYR A 84 14.49 -15.75 -12.88
C TYR A 84 15.70 -15.85 -11.96
N PRO A 85 15.78 -16.91 -11.12
CA PRO A 85 16.82 -17.03 -10.11
C PRO A 85 18.24 -17.00 -10.68
N GLY A 86 18.48 -17.55 -11.88
CA GLY A 86 19.80 -17.54 -12.53
C GLY A 86 20.28 -16.16 -13.00
N GLU A 87 19.38 -15.19 -13.14
CA GLU A 87 19.71 -13.83 -13.62
C GLU A 87 19.60 -12.78 -12.50
N LYS A 88 19.14 -13.18 -11.31
CA LYS A 88 18.77 -12.28 -10.22
C LYS A 88 19.95 -11.45 -9.73
N GLU A 89 21.12 -12.05 -9.57
CA GLU A 89 22.35 -11.40 -9.11
C GLU A 89 22.84 -10.39 -10.15
N THR A 90 22.89 -10.78 -11.42
CA THR A 90 23.24 -9.91 -12.54
C THR A 90 22.32 -8.69 -12.63
N ILE A 91 21.01 -8.90 -12.61
CA ILE A 91 20.02 -7.80 -12.64
C ILE A 91 20.15 -6.90 -11.41
N SER A 92 20.45 -7.46 -10.24
CA SER A 92 20.64 -6.68 -9.02
C SER A 92 21.88 -5.80 -9.10
N ARG A 93 22.99 -6.32 -9.64
CA ARG A 93 24.22 -5.56 -9.91
C ARG A 93 23.96 -4.41 -10.89
N LEU A 94 23.34 -4.69 -12.03
CA LEU A 94 22.99 -3.69 -13.05
C LEU A 94 22.09 -2.57 -12.49
N LYS A 95 21.16 -2.90 -11.59
CA LYS A 95 20.32 -1.89 -10.93
C LYS A 95 21.10 -0.94 -10.05
N VAL A 96 22.15 -1.42 -9.39
CA VAL A 96 23.01 -0.59 -8.54
C VAL A 96 23.90 0.27 -9.42
N GLU A 97 24.59 -0.35 -10.38
CA GLU A 97 25.52 0.29 -11.31
C GLU A 97 24.87 1.45 -12.08
N HIS A 98 23.68 1.22 -12.63
CA HIS A 98 22.95 2.22 -13.41
C HIS A 98 21.91 3.00 -12.61
N GLN A 99 22.05 3.04 -11.27
CA GLN A 99 21.21 3.83 -10.37
C GLN A 99 19.69 3.70 -10.66
N PHE A 100 19.21 2.46 -10.81
CA PHE A 100 17.87 2.15 -11.32
C PHE A 100 16.74 3.01 -10.74
N CYS A 101 16.73 3.22 -9.43
CA CYS A 101 15.69 4.01 -8.76
C CYS A 101 15.71 5.50 -9.13
N ALA A 102 16.88 6.05 -9.44
CA ALA A 102 17.01 7.39 -9.97
C ALA A 102 16.51 7.42 -11.42
N LYS A 103 17.02 6.51 -12.27
CA LYS A 103 16.70 6.49 -13.70
C LYS A 103 15.21 6.32 -13.99
N ILE A 104 14.52 5.38 -13.31
CA ILE A 104 13.06 5.20 -13.53
C ILE A 104 12.22 6.39 -13.08
N SER A 105 12.75 7.23 -12.17
CA SER A 105 11.99 8.33 -11.58
C SER A 105 12.23 9.68 -12.25
N GLU A 106 13.12 9.72 -13.23
CA GLU A 106 13.49 10.92 -13.97
C GLU A 106 12.24 11.60 -14.57
N GLY A 107 12.09 12.91 -14.33
CA GLY A 107 10.96 13.70 -14.83
C GLY A 107 9.59 13.39 -14.19
N ILE A 108 9.51 12.56 -13.15
CA ILE A 108 8.25 12.22 -12.48
C ILE A 108 8.24 12.81 -11.06
N PRO A 109 7.35 13.79 -10.75
CA PRO A 109 7.33 14.48 -9.46
C PRO A 109 6.63 13.64 -8.38
N ARG A 110 7.15 12.43 -8.12
CA ARG A 110 6.63 11.50 -7.12
C ARG A 110 7.77 10.76 -6.40
N PRO A 111 7.54 10.26 -5.18
CA PRO A 111 8.50 9.39 -4.51
C PRO A 111 8.82 8.14 -5.33
N TRP A 112 10.11 7.78 -5.41
CA TRP A 112 10.60 6.66 -6.23
C TRP A 112 9.88 5.35 -5.92
N ARG A 113 9.48 5.13 -4.66
CA ARG A 113 8.74 3.92 -4.25
C ARG A 113 7.38 3.84 -4.93
N LEU A 114 6.64 4.94 -5.02
CA LEU A 114 5.34 4.98 -5.69
C LEU A 114 5.50 4.70 -7.19
N ILE A 115 6.56 5.25 -7.80
CA ILE A 115 6.92 5.03 -9.19
C ILE A 115 7.27 3.56 -9.42
N TYR A 116 8.10 2.97 -8.55
CA TYR A 116 8.46 1.55 -8.60
C TYR A 116 7.23 0.64 -8.47
N TYR A 117 6.31 0.92 -7.54
CA TYR A 117 5.06 0.17 -7.42
C TYR A 117 4.15 0.32 -8.64
N ARG A 118 4.11 1.53 -9.23
CA ARG A 118 3.36 1.77 -10.46
C ARG A 118 3.94 0.98 -11.63
N ALA A 119 5.26 0.98 -11.79
CA ALA A 119 5.97 0.23 -12.81
C ALA A 119 5.68 -1.27 -12.69
N ARG A 120 5.81 -1.84 -11.49
CA ARG A 120 5.45 -3.23 -11.23
C ARG A 120 4.02 -3.56 -11.68
N LYS A 121 3.04 -2.67 -11.50
CA LYS A 121 1.67 -2.91 -11.98
C LYS A 121 1.53 -2.83 -13.50
N ILE A 122 2.28 -1.95 -14.16
CA ILE A 122 2.26 -1.79 -15.62
C ILE A 122 2.89 -3.01 -16.31
N PHE A 123 4.00 -3.49 -15.76
CA PHE A 123 4.84 -4.53 -16.38
C PHE A 123 4.69 -5.93 -15.78
N ASP A 124 3.66 -6.18 -14.97
CA ASP A 124 3.33 -7.55 -14.54
C ASP A 124 2.41 -8.21 -15.58
N PRO A 125 2.86 -9.23 -16.32
CA PRO A 125 2.01 -9.95 -17.28
C PRO A 125 0.85 -10.69 -16.59
N ASN A 126 0.96 -10.92 -15.28
CA ASN A 126 -0.09 -11.54 -14.47
C ASN A 126 -1.09 -10.52 -13.92
N ASN A 127 -0.95 -9.24 -14.25
CA ASN A 127 -1.95 -8.23 -13.95
C ASN A 127 -3.07 -8.22 -15.02
N TYR A 128 -4.18 -7.55 -14.72
CA TYR A 128 -5.32 -7.36 -15.65
C TYR A 128 -6.03 -8.65 -16.12
N LYS A 129 -5.92 -9.77 -15.39
CA LYS A 129 -6.61 -11.04 -15.66
C LYS A 129 -8.14 -11.04 -15.40
N GLY A 130 -8.77 -9.88 -15.28
CA GLY A 130 -10.21 -9.75 -15.06
C GLY A 130 -10.72 -10.29 -13.72
N ARG A 131 -12.02 -10.63 -13.67
CA ARG A 131 -12.71 -11.12 -12.45
C ARG A 131 -12.25 -12.55 -12.13
N TYR A 132 -12.34 -12.92 -10.84
CA TYR A 132 -12.07 -14.30 -10.40
C TYR A 132 -13.30 -15.16 -10.63
N THR A 133 -13.12 -16.31 -11.29
CA THR A 133 -14.15 -17.34 -11.41
C THR A 133 -14.37 -18.06 -10.07
N LYS A 134 -15.41 -18.90 -9.99
CA LYS A 134 -15.65 -19.71 -8.78
C LYS A 134 -14.51 -20.70 -8.56
N GLU A 135 -14.02 -21.31 -9.63
CA GLU A 135 -12.94 -22.30 -9.62
C GLU A 135 -11.63 -21.64 -9.17
N GLU A 136 -11.34 -20.43 -9.63
CA GLU A 136 -10.16 -19.69 -9.18
C GLU A 136 -10.22 -19.33 -7.69
N LYS A 137 -11.41 -18.98 -7.17
CA LYS A 137 -11.59 -18.71 -5.73
C LYS A 137 -11.33 -19.96 -4.89
N GLU A 138 -11.82 -21.11 -5.33
CA GLU A 138 -11.58 -22.38 -4.63
C GLU A 138 -10.12 -22.82 -4.71
N LYS A 139 -9.45 -22.65 -5.87
CA LYS A 139 -8.00 -22.85 -6.00
C LYS A 139 -7.22 -21.92 -5.07
N LEU A 140 -7.61 -20.64 -4.98
CA LEU A 140 -6.95 -19.67 -4.11
C LEU A 140 -7.02 -20.09 -2.64
N LYS A 141 -8.19 -20.54 -2.16
CA LYS A 141 -8.34 -21.08 -0.79
C LYS A 141 -7.44 -22.31 -0.57
N LYS A 142 -7.41 -23.24 -1.52
CA LYS A 142 -6.55 -24.44 -1.45
C LYS A 142 -5.07 -24.08 -1.39
N TYR A 143 -4.59 -23.20 -2.27
CA TYR A 143 -3.19 -22.79 -2.27
C TYR A 143 -2.80 -21.98 -1.02
N HIS A 144 -3.72 -21.18 -0.47
CA HIS A 144 -3.48 -20.52 0.81
C HIS A 144 -3.39 -21.53 1.96
N ALA A 145 -4.27 -22.55 1.99
CA ALA A 145 -4.17 -23.60 3.00
C ALA A 145 -2.83 -24.35 2.95
N LEU A 146 -2.25 -24.54 1.76
CA LEU A 146 -0.97 -25.23 1.56
C LEU A 146 0.28 -24.36 1.80
N HIS A 147 0.21 -23.07 1.46
CA HIS A 147 1.40 -22.19 1.41
C HIS A 147 1.30 -20.98 2.34
N GLY A 148 0.21 -20.84 3.09
CA GLY A 148 -0.09 -19.69 3.93
C GLY A 148 -0.08 -18.38 3.13
N ASN A 149 0.45 -17.32 3.75
CA ASN A 149 0.54 -15.99 3.15
C ASN A 149 1.72 -15.85 2.15
N ASN A 150 2.21 -16.94 1.57
CA ASN A 150 3.23 -16.90 0.51
C ASN A 150 2.63 -16.48 -0.84
N TRP A 151 2.22 -15.20 -0.92
CA TRP A 151 1.54 -14.65 -2.08
C TRP A 151 2.38 -14.67 -3.36
N LYS A 152 3.71 -14.73 -3.26
CA LYS A 152 4.59 -14.92 -4.43
C LYS A 152 4.36 -16.30 -5.05
N LYS A 153 4.41 -17.35 -4.23
CA LYS A 153 4.16 -18.73 -4.69
C LYS A 153 2.73 -18.90 -5.22
N ILE A 154 1.74 -18.38 -4.49
CA ILE A 154 0.33 -18.45 -4.91
C ILE A 154 0.10 -17.70 -6.23
N SER A 155 0.72 -16.53 -6.39
CA SER A 155 0.65 -15.72 -7.61
C SER A 155 1.15 -16.48 -8.85
N GLU A 156 2.23 -17.24 -8.70
CA GLU A 156 2.78 -18.10 -9.76
C GLU A 156 1.82 -19.24 -10.10
N LEU A 157 1.28 -19.94 -9.08
CA LEU A 157 0.33 -21.04 -9.27
C LEU A 157 -1.00 -20.60 -9.90
N MET A 158 -1.42 -19.35 -9.66
CA MET A 158 -2.67 -18.80 -10.17
C MET A 158 -2.51 -17.98 -11.45
N SER A 159 -1.28 -17.74 -11.93
CA SER A 159 -1.00 -16.84 -13.06
C SER A 159 -1.66 -15.46 -12.91
N ARG A 160 -1.75 -14.97 -11.68
CA ARG A 160 -2.36 -13.68 -11.30
C ARG A 160 -1.42 -12.90 -10.39
N SER A 161 -1.43 -11.57 -10.45
CA SER A 161 -0.50 -10.74 -9.68
C SER A 161 -0.60 -10.99 -8.16
N ASN A 162 0.53 -10.90 -7.47
CA ASN A 162 0.64 -11.11 -6.02
C ASN A 162 -0.37 -10.25 -5.23
N LEU A 163 -0.48 -8.97 -5.59
CA LEU A 163 -1.45 -8.08 -4.96
C LEU A 163 -2.90 -8.54 -5.21
N SER A 164 -3.21 -9.02 -6.42
CA SER A 164 -4.55 -9.49 -6.76
C SER A 164 -4.94 -10.71 -5.94
N VAL A 165 -4.06 -11.70 -5.80
CA VAL A 165 -4.36 -12.92 -5.03
C VAL A 165 -4.48 -12.62 -3.53
N ALA A 166 -3.60 -11.79 -2.97
CA ALA A 166 -3.68 -11.40 -1.56
C ALA A 166 -4.97 -10.63 -1.25
N MET A 167 -5.31 -9.67 -2.11
CA MET A 167 -6.54 -8.89 -1.97
C MET A 167 -7.78 -9.77 -2.13
N LYS A 168 -7.80 -10.66 -3.13
CA LYS A 168 -8.94 -11.55 -3.34
C LYS A 168 -9.10 -12.51 -2.17
N PHE A 169 -8.01 -13.09 -1.65
CA PHE A 169 -8.08 -13.97 -0.49
C PHE A 169 -8.64 -13.23 0.72
N SER A 170 -8.18 -12.00 0.99
CA SER A 170 -8.71 -11.22 2.11
C SER A 170 -10.23 -10.97 2.02
N GLU A 171 -10.79 -10.95 0.81
CA GLU A 171 -12.22 -10.80 0.55
C GLU A 171 -13.00 -12.12 0.70
N ILE A 172 -12.37 -13.28 0.46
CA ILE A 172 -13.05 -14.59 0.42
C ILE A 172 -12.64 -15.55 1.55
N LYS A 173 -11.74 -15.14 2.45
CA LYS A 173 -11.20 -15.95 3.56
C LYS A 173 -12.29 -16.40 4.54
N SER A 174 -13.42 -15.70 4.58
CA SER A 174 -14.53 -15.99 5.49
C SER A 174 -15.84 -16.10 4.71
N PRO A 175 -16.81 -16.91 5.18
CA PRO A 175 -18.17 -16.95 4.64
C PRO A 175 -18.86 -15.62 4.94
N ILE A 176 -18.66 -14.67 4.03
CA ILE A 176 -19.13 -13.30 4.17
C ILE A 176 -20.48 -13.14 3.47
N ASN A 177 -21.37 -12.37 4.09
CA ASN A 177 -22.65 -12.02 3.50
C ASN A 177 -22.45 -11.01 2.36
N TYR A 178 -23.03 -11.32 1.21
CA TYR A 178 -23.17 -10.41 0.08
C TYR A 178 -24.66 -10.00 -0.04
N GLY A 179 -24.92 -8.74 -0.34
CA GLY A 179 -26.29 -8.19 -0.41
C GLY A 179 -26.59 -7.13 0.67
N PRO A 180 -27.87 -6.73 0.82
CA PRO A 180 -28.30 -5.70 1.77
C PRO A 180 -27.85 -6.01 3.19
N TRP A 181 -27.58 -4.96 3.98
CA TRP A 181 -27.22 -5.10 5.39
C TRP A 181 -28.47 -5.31 6.23
N SER A 182 -28.49 -6.36 7.06
CA SER A 182 -29.54 -6.55 8.05
C SER A 182 -29.42 -5.51 9.18
N ARG A 183 -30.49 -5.33 9.96
CA ARG A 183 -30.47 -4.41 11.11
C ARG A 183 -29.45 -4.84 12.15
N GLU A 184 -29.32 -6.15 12.36
CA GLU A 184 -28.38 -6.79 13.28
C GLU A 184 -26.94 -6.55 12.84
N GLU A 185 -26.63 -6.68 11.54
CA GLU A 185 -25.31 -6.39 11.00
C GLU A 185 -24.92 -4.91 11.17
N ILE A 186 -25.86 -3.99 10.94
CA ILE A 186 -25.63 -2.55 11.14
C ILE A 186 -25.36 -2.26 12.62
N GLN A 187 -26.11 -2.89 13.53
CA GLN A 187 -25.92 -2.70 14.96
C GLN A 187 -24.55 -3.22 15.41
N LYS A 188 -24.14 -4.41 14.95
CA LYS A 188 -22.80 -4.95 15.20
C LYS A 188 -21.69 -4.04 14.67
N LEU A 189 -21.86 -3.47 13.47
CA LEU A 189 -20.90 -2.51 12.91
C LEU A 189 -20.78 -1.26 13.80
N LYS A 190 -21.91 -0.66 14.20
CA LYS A 190 -21.91 0.51 15.08
C LYS A 190 -21.23 0.22 16.41
N LEU A 191 -21.53 -0.91 17.03
CA LEU A 191 -20.92 -1.33 18.30
C LEU A 191 -19.41 -1.56 18.15
N ALA A 192 -18.99 -2.26 17.10
CA ALA A 192 -17.57 -2.51 16.83
C ALA A 192 -16.79 -1.21 16.61
N VAL A 193 -17.35 -0.24 15.88
CA VAL A 193 -16.72 1.07 15.68
C VAL A 193 -16.67 1.86 16.99
N LYS A 194 -17.77 1.93 17.74
CA LYS A 194 -17.82 2.61 19.05
C LYS A 194 -16.75 2.08 20.01
N GLU A 195 -16.60 0.76 20.09
CA GLU A 195 -15.63 0.13 20.98
C GLU A 195 -14.18 0.45 20.57
N VAL A 196 -13.88 0.41 19.27
CA VAL A 196 -12.54 0.75 18.75
C VAL A 196 -12.20 2.22 18.99
N MET A 197 -13.18 3.12 18.84
CA MET A 197 -12.98 4.54 19.15
C MET A 197 -12.76 4.76 20.65
N LYS A 198 -13.56 4.15 21.51
CA LYS A 198 -13.41 4.26 22.97
C LYS A 198 -12.01 3.83 23.42
N ARG A 199 -11.55 2.67 22.94
CA ARG A 199 -10.22 2.14 23.25
C ARG A 199 -9.09 3.09 22.83
N ARG A 200 -9.22 3.76 21.69
CA ARG A 200 -8.22 4.74 21.24
C ARG A 200 -8.18 5.97 22.11
N LEU A 201 -9.34 6.48 22.54
CA LEU A 201 -9.42 7.62 23.45
C LEU A 201 -8.78 7.29 24.79
N GLU A 202 -9.02 6.09 25.34
CA GLU A 202 -8.39 5.61 26.57
C GLU A 202 -6.85 5.52 26.45
N MET A 203 -6.33 5.15 25.27
CA MET A 203 -4.88 5.11 25.02
C MET A 203 -4.27 6.50 24.82
N GLU A 204 -5.02 7.46 24.28
CA GLU A 204 -4.57 8.86 24.09
C GLU A 204 -4.57 9.62 25.43
N ASP A 205 -5.57 9.42 26.29
CA ASP A 205 -5.65 10.04 27.63
C ASP A 205 -4.59 9.50 28.60
N GLY A 206 -4.17 8.24 28.46
CA GLY A 206 -3.10 7.65 29.28
C GLY A 206 -1.70 8.29 29.10
N SER A 207 -1.54 9.20 28.14
CA SER A 207 -0.28 9.92 27.88
C SER A 207 -0.22 11.33 28.51
N SER A 208 -1.26 11.76 29.23
CA SER A 208 -1.29 13.04 29.94
C SER A 208 -1.75 12.84 31.39
N PRO A 209 -1.06 13.37 32.42
CA PRO A 209 -1.55 13.27 33.79
C PRO A 209 -2.60 14.34 34.08
N SER A 210 -3.75 13.90 34.60
CA SER A 210 -4.76 14.65 35.38
C SER A 210 -5.95 15.23 34.61
N SER A 211 -7.13 14.63 34.79
CA SER A 211 -8.19 15.22 35.63
C SER A 211 -9.35 14.23 35.80
N LEU A 212 -9.73 14.01 37.06
CA LEU A 212 -10.89 13.22 37.47
C LEU A 212 -12.20 13.85 36.99
N GLY A 213 -13.10 13.05 36.40
CA GLY A 213 -14.48 13.41 36.10
C GLY A 213 -15.29 12.16 35.71
N GLU A 214 -16.50 12.03 36.24
CA GLU A 214 -17.30 10.82 36.43
C GLU A 214 -17.66 9.95 35.18
N PRO A 215 -18.04 8.67 35.41
CA PRO A 215 -18.44 7.74 34.36
C PRO A 215 -19.97 7.68 34.22
N ASN A 216 -20.58 8.49 33.35
CA ASN A 216 -21.86 8.16 32.71
C ASN A 216 -22.29 9.21 31.67
N GLY A 217 -22.74 8.74 30.50
CA GLY A 217 -23.42 9.54 29.49
C GLY A 217 -22.73 9.47 28.12
N ASP A 218 -23.34 8.73 27.21
CA ASP A 218 -23.00 8.55 25.78
C ASP A 218 -22.02 9.62 25.25
N LEU A 219 -20.75 9.21 25.06
CA LEU A 219 -19.70 10.07 24.51
C LEU A 219 -20.20 10.63 23.17
N LEU A 220 -20.49 11.92 23.11
CA LEU A 220 -20.73 12.65 21.88
C LEU A 220 -19.43 12.64 21.07
N LEU A 221 -19.21 11.54 20.34
CA LEU A 221 -18.10 11.38 19.41
C LEU A 221 -18.16 12.56 18.44
N LYS A 222 -17.17 13.46 18.55
CA LYS A 222 -17.10 14.64 17.67
C LYS A 222 -17.02 14.13 16.23
N ARG A 223 -17.70 14.82 15.31
CA ARG A 223 -17.73 14.45 13.88
C ARG A 223 -16.33 14.23 13.29
N GLU A 224 -15.35 14.97 13.79
CA GLU A 224 -13.92 14.85 13.46
C GLU A 224 -13.30 13.51 13.87
N GLN A 225 -13.70 12.94 15.01
CA GLN A 225 -13.27 11.62 15.49
C GLN A 225 -13.86 10.49 14.64
N LEU A 226 -15.08 10.68 14.11
CA LEU A 226 -15.73 9.73 13.19
C LEU A 226 -15.02 9.63 11.83
N CYS A 227 -14.25 10.65 11.45
CA CYS A 227 -13.49 10.71 10.19
C CYS A 227 -12.04 10.19 10.31
N GLN A 228 -11.61 9.72 11.49
CA GLN A 228 -10.25 9.21 11.69
C GLN A 228 -10.00 7.88 10.95
N GLN A 229 -8.72 7.55 10.73
CA GLN A 229 -8.34 6.26 10.14
C GLN A 229 -8.63 5.11 11.11
N LEU A 230 -9.79 4.47 10.93
CA LEU A 230 -10.21 3.31 11.71
C LEU A 230 -9.48 2.01 11.28
N PRO A 231 -9.18 1.09 12.21
CA PRO A 231 -8.56 -0.19 11.94
C PRO A 231 -9.63 -1.18 11.44
N TRP A 232 -10.02 -1.03 10.17
CA TRP A 232 -11.13 -1.79 9.58
C TRP A 232 -10.99 -3.31 9.63
N THR A 233 -9.76 -3.84 9.69
CA THR A 233 -9.51 -5.28 9.85
C THR A 233 -9.90 -5.78 11.25
N GLU A 234 -9.74 -4.97 12.30
CA GLU A 234 -10.23 -5.31 13.65
C GLU A 234 -11.77 -5.24 13.68
N ILE A 235 -12.34 -4.19 13.07
CA ILE A 235 -13.78 -4.02 12.97
C ILE A 235 -14.42 -5.18 12.21
N GLU A 236 -13.80 -5.64 11.11
CA GLU A 236 -14.19 -6.85 10.37
C GLU A 236 -14.32 -8.06 11.30
N THR A 237 -13.29 -8.33 12.11
CA THR A 237 -13.29 -9.46 13.06
C THR A 237 -14.45 -9.39 14.05
N LYS A 238 -14.78 -8.19 14.55
CA LYS A 238 -15.90 -7.97 15.48
C LYS A 238 -17.26 -8.08 14.81
N VAL A 239 -17.40 -7.60 13.58
CA VAL A 239 -18.65 -7.70 12.81
C VAL A 239 -18.92 -9.16 12.42
N GLY A 240 -17.88 -9.89 12.03
CA GLY A 240 -17.92 -11.33 11.74
C GLY A 240 -18.67 -11.74 10.47
N SER A 241 -19.63 -10.94 10.00
CA SER A 241 -20.47 -11.24 8.84
C SER A 241 -20.06 -10.53 7.54
N ARG A 242 -19.18 -9.53 7.62
CA ARG A 242 -18.82 -8.64 6.50
C ARG A 242 -17.32 -8.41 6.42
N TYR A 243 -16.80 -8.29 5.19
CA TYR A 243 -15.42 -7.95 4.89
C TYR A 243 -15.09 -6.50 5.28
N TRP A 244 -13.85 -6.20 5.69
CA TRP A 244 -13.46 -4.86 6.16
C TRP A 244 -13.81 -3.73 5.17
N ARG A 245 -13.75 -3.98 3.85
CA ARG A 245 -14.15 -2.97 2.85
C ARG A 245 -15.66 -2.73 2.84
N GLN A 246 -16.46 -3.76 3.06
CA GLN A 246 -17.91 -3.61 3.20
C GLN A 246 -18.23 -2.83 4.48
N CYS A 247 -17.56 -3.14 5.60
CA CYS A 247 -17.70 -2.38 6.85
C CYS A 247 -17.35 -0.90 6.63
N LYS A 248 -16.20 -0.62 5.98
CA LYS A 248 -15.76 0.73 5.66
C LYS A 248 -16.70 1.48 4.72
N GLN A 249 -17.28 0.78 3.74
CA GLN A 249 -18.19 1.39 2.77
C GLN A 249 -19.57 1.67 3.38
N LYS A 250 -20.01 0.84 4.33
CA LYS A 250 -21.30 0.99 4.99
C LYS A 250 -21.30 2.09 6.06
N TRP A 251 -20.19 2.22 6.78
CA TRP A 251 -19.96 3.30 7.76
C TRP A 251 -19.81 4.64 7.05
#